data_AF-A0A952CIL3-F1
#
_entry.id   AF-A0A952CIL3-F1
#
_cell.length_a   1.000
_cell.length_b   1.000
_cell.length_c   1.000
_cell.angle_alpha   90.00
_cell.angle_beta   90.00
_cell.angle_gamma   90.00
#
_symmetry.space_group_name_H-M   'P 1'
#
loop_
_entity.id
_entity.type
_entity.pdbx_description
1 polymer ?
#
loop_
_entity_poly.entity_id
_entity_poly.type
_entity_poly.pdbx_seq_one_letter_code
_entity_poly.pdbx_strand_id
1 'polypeptide(L)'
;MGEETKAPRFDPTGISFPSDAITLGQMRAREPNLFRPHVLDHLHADEIDAIATHRWELRLAEKAFAEVLGLPDPLPRDDRRSVVEMLNRAYKLFGVSSGIQQTWQLVRDFESAAAEQARGIAGRSR
;
A
#
# COMPACT_ATOMS: atom_id res chain seq x y z
N MET A 1 18.08 25.96 17.37
CA MET A 1 18.11 24.70 16.61
C MET A 1 16.68 24.42 16.22
N GLY A 2 16.33 24.59 14.95
CA GLY A 2 14.98 24.30 14.48
C GLY A 2 14.78 22.79 14.49
N GLU A 3 13.79 22.31 15.23
CA GLU A 3 13.22 21.00 14.93
C GLU A 3 12.67 21.11 13.50
N GLU A 4 13.40 20.58 12.52
CA GLU A 4 12.77 20.18 11.27
C GLU A 4 11.69 19.18 11.68
N THR A 5 10.44 19.64 11.75
CA THR A 5 9.27 18.77 11.76
C THR A 5 9.35 17.94 10.48
N LYS A 6 10.01 16.78 10.58
CA LYS A 6 10.09 15.79 9.50
C LYS A 6 8.66 15.54 9.07
N ALA A 7 8.38 15.78 7.79
CA ALA A 7 7.07 15.50 7.23
C ALA A 7 6.65 14.08 7.63
N PRO A 8 5.40 13.88 8.08
CA PRO A 8 4.93 12.57 8.49
C PRO A 8 5.08 11.58 7.33
N ARG A 9 5.73 10.44 7.59
CA ARG A 9 6.13 9.46 6.57
C ARG A 9 5.30 8.19 6.73
N PHE A 10 4.71 7.75 5.62
CA PHE A 10 4.04 6.45 5.53
C PHE A 10 5.04 5.30 5.82
N ASP A 11 4.64 4.37 6.69
CA ASP A 11 5.43 3.18 7.03
C ASP A 11 4.62 1.90 6.79
N PRO A 12 4.93 1.13 5.73
CA PRO A 12 4.17 -0.06 5.36
C PRO A 12 4.49 -1.30 6.20
N THR A 13 5.52 -1.27 7.07
CA THR A 13 6.02 -2.48 7.75
C THR A 13 4.99 -3.14 8.68
N GLY A 14 4.08 -2.35 9.27
CA GLY A 14 3.01 -2.82 10.14
C GLY A 14 1.69 -3.16 9.44
N ILE A 15 1.60 -3.00 8.12
CA ILE A 15 0.37 -3.24 7.35
C ILE A 15 0.44 -4.64 6.75
N SER A 16 -0.65 -5.41 6.89
CA SER A 16 -0.82 -6.69 6.22
C SER A 16 -1.35 -6.45 4.81
N PHE A 17 -0.72 -7.05 3.82
CA PHE A 17 -1.10 -6.92 2.42
C PHE A 17 -1.53 -8.27 1.84
N PRO A 18 -2.54 -8.32 0.95
CA PRO A 18 -3.00 -9.59 0.37
C PRO A 18 -1.89 -10.36 -0.35
N SER A 19 -0.94 -9.67 -0.98
CA SER A 19 0.21 -10.30 -1.61
C SER A 19 1.13 -11.06 -0.65
N ASP A 20 1.02 -10.85 0.66
CA ASP A 20 1.83 -11.56 1.67
C ASP A 20 1.60 -13.07 1.65
N ALA A 21 0.40 -13.49 1.26
CA ALA A 21 0.04 -14.88 1.09
C ALA A 21 0.80 -15.58 -0.06
N ILE A 22 1.42 -14.81 -0.97
CA ILE A 22 2.07 -15.30 -2.20
C ILE A 22 3.60 -15.25 -2.05
N THR A 23 4.13 -15.81 -0.95
CA THR A 23 5.58 -15.80 -0.57
C THR A 23 6.20 -14.43 -0.26
N LEU A 24 5.58 -13.32 -0.68
CA LEU A 24 6.09 -11.98 -0.42
C LEU A 24 6.10 -11.61 1.07
N GLY A 25 5.24 -12.20 1.89
CA GLY A 25 5.21 -11.92 3.33
C GLY A 25 6.53 -12.28 4.01
N GLN A 26 7.13 -13.42 3.65
CA GLN A 26 8.45 -13.83 4.17
C GLN A 26 9.57 -12.94 3.64
N MET A 27 9.48 -12.50 2.38
CA MET A 27 10.46 -11.60 1.78
C MET A 27 10.38 -10.20 2.42
N ARG A 28 9.18 -9.67 2.65
CA ARG A 28 8.98 -8.38 3.31
C ARG A 28 9.43 -8.41 4.77
N ALA A 29 9.21 -9.52 5.47
CA ALA A 29 9.69 -9.68 6.84
C ALA A 29 11.23 -9.73 6.93
N ARG A 30 11.90 -10.35 5.95
CA ARG A 30 13.37 -10.44 5.90
C ARG A 30 14.03 -9.15 5.40
N GLU A 31 13.45 -8.55 4.37
CA GLU A 31 14.03 -7.41 3.64
C GLU A 31 13.01 -6.26 3.48
N PRO A 32 12.51 -5.66 4.57
CA PRO A 32 11.41 -4.69 4.52
C PRO A 32 11.72 -3.44 3.70
N ASN A 33 13.01 -3.09 3.57
CA ASN A 33 13.43 -1.92 2.81
C ASN A 33 13.24 -2.06 1.30
N LEU A 34 13.21 -3.29 0.76
CA LEU A 34 12.93 -3.53 -0.65
C LEU A 34 11.47 -3.22 -1.03
N PHE A 35 10.57 -3.25 -0.05
CA PHE A 35 9.12 -3.10 -0.23
C PHE A 35 8.62 -1.70 0.14
N ARG A 36 9.49 -0.69 0.05
CA ARG A 36 9.10 0.72 0.20
C ARG A 36 8.65 1.28 -1.16
N PRO A 37 7.65 2.19 -1.21
CA PRO A 37 7.10 2.70 -2.48
C PRO A 37 8.17 3.16 -3.48
N HIS A 38 9.05 4.06 -3.06
CA HIS A 38 10.16 4.60 -3.88
C HIS A 38 11.18 3.55 -4.35
N VAL A 39 11.35 2.43 -3.64
CA VAL A 39 12.31 1.39 -4.05
C VAL A 39 11.71 0.53 -5.16
N LEU A 40 10.43 0.18 -5.04
CA LEU A 40 9.72 -0.59 -6.06
C LEU A 40 9.49 0.20 -7.36
N ASP A 41 9.50 1.52 -7.31
CA ASP A 41 9.46 2.35 -8.53
C ASP A 41 10.75 2.26 -9.37
N HIS A 42 11.87 1.86 -8.77
CA HIS A 42 13.17 1.73 -9.44
C HIS A 42 13.56 0.30 -9.80
N LEU A 43 12.99 -0.69 -9.12
CA LEU A 43 13.05 -2.07 -9.57
C LEU A 43 12.12 -2.18 -10.78
N HIS A 44 12.49 -2.93 -11.81
CA HIS A 44 11.56 -3.33 -12.90
C HIS A 44 10.49 -4.29 -12.35
N ALA A 45 9.82 -3.91 -11.27
CA ALA A 45 8.81 -4.65 -10.52
C ALA A 45 7.66 -5.09 -11.43
N ASP A 46 7.45 -4.35 -12.53
CA ASP A 46 6.45 -4.62 -13.55
C ASP A 46 6.74 -5.94 -14.33
N GLU A 47 7.96 -6.49 -14.25
CA GLU A 47 8.33 -7.78 -14.85
C GLU A 47 8.03 -8.98 -13.94
N ILE A 48 7.70 -8.74 -12.66
CA ILE A 48 7.35 -9.80 -11.69
C ILE A 48 5.95 -9.51 -11.17
N ASP A 49 4.96 -10.23 -11.68
CA ASP A 49 3.52 -10.00 -11.41
C ASP A 49 3.18 -9.83 -9.92
N ALA A 50 3.82 -10.60 -9.03
CA ALA A 50 3.60 -10.50 -7.59
C ALA A 50 4.11 -9.16 -7.00
N ILE A 51 5.27 -8.68 -7.46
CA ILE A 51 5.84 -7.40 -7.03
C ILE A 51 5.06 -6.23 -7.62
N ALA A 52 4.68 -6.32 -8.90
CA ALA A 52 3.79 -5.36 -9.54
C ALA A 52 2.46 -5.23 -8.77
N THR A 53 1.86 -6.36 -8.38
CA THR A 53 0.64 -6.40 -7.57
C THR A 53 0.85 -5.68 -6.24
N HIS A 54 1.94 -6.00 -5.53
CA HIS A 54 2.24 -5.37 -4.25
C HIS A 54 2.52 -3.86 -4.35
N ARG A 55 3.15 -3.42 -5.43
CA ARG A 55 3.38 -1.99 -5.70
C ARG A 55 2.06 -1.20 -5.74
N TRP A 56 1.02 -1.78 -6.35
CA TRP A 56 -0.30 -1.16 -6.40
C TRP A 56 -1.01 -1.14 -5.04
N GLU A 57 -0.86 -2.19 -4.25
CA GLU A 57 -1.36 -2.22 -2.87
C GLU A 57 -0.72 -1.10 -2.02
N LEU A 58 0.61 -0.95 -2.09
CA LEU A 58 1.37 0.09 -1.39
C LEU A 58 0.92 1.49 -1.80
N ARG A 59 0.73 1.71 -3.10
CA ARG A 59 0.26 2.98 -3.64
C ARG A 59 -1.13 3.35 -3.12
N LEU A 60 -2.07 2.41 -3.08
CA LEU A 60 -3.40 2.64 -2.52
C LEU A 60 -3.34 2.93 -1.01
N ALA A 61 -2.49 2.22 -0.26
CA ALA A 61 -2.27 2.48 1.15
C ALA A 61 -1.66 3.87 1.40
N GLU A 62 -0.65 4.27 0.63
CA GLU A 62 -0.02 5.58 0.71
C GLU A 62 -1.00 6.71 0.38
N LYS A 63 -1.88 6.52 -0.61
CA LYS A 63 -2.97 7.45 -0.92
C LYS A 63 -3.93 7.63 0.25
N ALA A 64 -4.37 6.53 0.88
CA ALA A 64 -5.25 6.59 2.06
C ALA A 64 -4.58 7.30 3.26
N PHE A 65 -3.29 7.06 3.46
CA PHE A 65 -2.49 7.78 4.47
C PHE A 65 -2.41 9.28 4.19
N ALA A 66 -2.10 9.66 2.93
CA ALA A 66 -1.99 11.05 2.50
C ALA A 66 -3.31 11.81 2.64
N GLU A 67 -4.43 11.18 2.26
CA GLU A 67 -5.77 11.77 2.35
C GLU A 67 -6.14 12.20 3.77
N VAL A 68 -5.85 11.35 4.77
CA VAL A 68 -6.12 11.65 6.18
C VAL A 68 -5.33 12.86 6.68
N LEU A 69 -4.10 13.02 6.20
CA LEU A 69 -3.22 14.11 6.61
C LEU A 69 -3.37 15.38 5.75
N GLY A 70 -4.25 15.36 4.73
CA GLY A 70 -4.38 16.46 3.77
C GLY A 70 -3.13 16.68 2.93
N LEU A 71 -2.31 15.64 2.74
CA LEU A 71 -1.13 15.67 1.87
C LEU A 71 -1.55 15.51 0.40
N PRO A 72 -0.70 15.93 -0.56
CA PRO A 72 -0.96 15.72 -1.97
C PRO A 72 -1.22 14.25 -2.30
N ASP A 73 -2.20 14.00 -3.17
CA ASP A 73 -2.50 12.66 -3.66
C ASP A 73 -1.28 12.08 -4.41
N PRO A 74 -0.69 10.96 -3.96
CA PRO A 74 0.44 10.34 -4.65
C PRO A 74 0.05 9.70 -5.99
N LEU A 75 -1.25 9.47 -6.24
CA LEU A 75 -1.80 8.85 -7.45
C LEU A 75 -2.88 9.72 -8.11
N PRO A 76 -2.56 10.94 -8.56
CA PRO A 76 -3.57 11.89 -9.03
C PRO A 76 -4.17 11.49 -10.39
N ARG A 77 -3.55 10.56 -11.11
CA ARG A 77 -3.98 10.12 -12.45
C ARG A 77 -4.63 8.75 -12.48
N ASP A 78 -4.51 7.98 -11.40
CA ASP A 78 -5.02 6.62 -11.33
C ASP A 78 -6.35 6.61 -10.59
N ASP A 79 -7.40 6.09 -11.25
CA ASP A 79 -8.68 5.91 -10.60
C ASP A 79 -8.67 4.63 -9.75
N ARG A 80 -9.15 4.76 -8.50
CA ARG A 80 -9.13 3.66 -7.53
C ARG A 80 -9.87 2.42 -8.03
N ARG A 81 -10.94 2.59 -8.83
CA ARG A 81 -11.75 1.48 -9.32
C ARG A 81 -10.96 0.63 -10.32
N SER A 82 -10.30 1.23 -11.29
CA SER A 82 -9.46 0.53 -12.27
C SER A 82 -8.31 -0.20 -11.58
N VAL A 83 -7.67 0.41 -10.59
CA VAL A 83 -6.61 -0.26 -9.80
C VAL A 83 -7.17 -1.48 -9.08
N VAL A 84 -8.35 -1.39 -8.46
CA VAL A 84 -8.98 -2.53 -7.77
C VAL A 84 -9.41 -3.62 -8.76
N GLU A 85 -9.91 -3.26 -9.94
CA GLU A 85 -10.27 -4.23 -10.98
C GLU A 85 -9.04 -4.98 -11.51
N MET A 86 -7.89 -4.31 -11.62
CA MET A 86 -6.61 -4.94 -11.94
C MET A 86 -6.11 -5.83 -10.80
N LEU A 87 -6.12 -5.35 -9.54
CA LEU A 87 -5.78 -6.18 -8.37
C LEU A 87 -6.65 -7.42 -8.27
N ASN A 88 -7.94 -7.32 -8.61
CA ASN A 88 -8.83 -8.47 -8.64
C ASN A 88 -8.38 -9.54 -9.66
N ARG A 89 -7.85 -9.15 -10.83
CA ARG A 89 -7.30 -10.12 -11.79
C ARG A 89 -6.07 -10.82 -11.23
N ALA A 90 -5.16 -10.05 -10.62
CA ALA A 90 -3.95 -10.59 -10.02
C ALA A 90 -4.26 -11.51 -8.82
N TYR A 91 -5.10 -11.08 -7.89
CA TYR A 91 -5.48 -11.89 -6.73
C TYR A 91 -6.18 -13.19 -7.12
N LYS A 92 -6.99 -13.18 -8.19
CA LYS A 92 -7.58 -14.42 -8.71
C LYS A 92 -6.52 -15.35 -9.30
N LEU A 93 -5.57 -14.80 -10.06
CA LEU A 93 -4.45 -15.58 -10.61
C LEU A 93 -3.62 -16.25 -9.51
N PHE A 94 -3.40 -15.54 -8.41
CA PHE A 94 -2.61 -16.04 -7.28
C PHE A 94 -3.43 -16.80 -6.22
N GLY A 95 -4.75 -16.96 -6.40
CA GLY A 95 -5.62 -17.66 -5.45
C GLY A 95 -5.88 -16.90 -4.13
N VAL A 96 -5.62 -15.60 -4.08
CA VAL A 96 -5.85 -14.72 -2.91
C VAL A 96 -7.32 -14.30 -2.79
N SER A 97 -7.99 -14.09 -3.93
CA SER A 97 -9.38 -13.65 -3.98
C SER A 97 -10.20 -14.51 -4.94
N SER A 98 -11.46 -14.76 -4.58
CA SER A 98 -12.43 -15.47 -5.41
C SER A 98 -13.24 -14.53 -6.33
N GLY A 99 -13.24 -13.22 -6.06
CA GLY A 99 -14.03 -12.28 -6.85
C GLY A 99 -13.98 -10.82 -6.37
N ILE A 100 -14.60 -9.94 -7.16
CA ILE A 100 -14.44 -8.48 -7.01
C ILE A 100 -14.89 -7.94 -5.65
N GLN A 101 -15.95 -8.52 -5.06
CA GLN A 101 -16.43 -8.12 -3.73
C GLN A 101 -15.40 -8.40 -2.63
N GLN A 102 -14.78 -9.58 -2.67
CA GLN A 102 -13.71 -9.94 -1.73
C GLN A 102 -12.49 -9.04 -1.95
N THR A 103 -12.12 -8.76 -3.19
CA THR A 103 -11.03 -7.84 -3.52
C THR A 103 -11.28 -6.44 -2.97
N TRP A 104 -12.50 -5.91 -3.08
CA TRP A 104 -12.86 -4.63 -2.46
C TRP A 104 -12.67 -4.63 -0.95
N GLN A 105 -13.06 -5.71 -0.27
CA GLN A 105 -12.89 -5.82 1.18
C GLN A 105 -11.40 -5.84 1.55
N LEU A 106 -10.60 -6.68 0.88
CA LEU A 106 -9.15 -6.75 1.11
C LEU A 106 -8.47 -5.38 0.91
N VAL A 107 -8.89 -4.62 -0.11
CA VAL A 107 -8.36 -3.28 -0.35
C VAL A 107 -8.74 -2.31 0.77
N ARG A 108 -10.00 -2.33 1.21
CA ARG A 108 -10.45 -1.48 2.33
C ARG A 108 -9.69 -1.78 3.62
N ASP A 109 -9.33 -3.03 3.87
CA ASP A 109 -8.66 -3.44 5.10
C ASP A 109 -7.28 -2.79 5.22
N PHE A 110 -6.44 -2.86 4.18
CA PHE A 110 -5.11 -2.23 4.22
C PHE A 110 -5.17 -0.70 4.10
N GLU A 111 -6.14 -0.14 3.36
CA GLU A 111 -6.37 1.30 3.31
C GLU A 111 -6.77 1.84 4.69
N SER A 112 -7.63 1.10 5.40
CA SER A 112 -8.04 1.45 6.76
C SER A 112 -6.85 1.41 7.72
N ALA A 113 -5.96 0.41 7.60
CA ALA A 113 -4.75 0.34 8.42
C ALA A 113 -3.82 1.54 8.18
N ALA A 114 -3.64 1.94 6.92
CA ALA A 114 -2.85 3.12 6.56
C ALA A 114 -3.49 4.42 7.08
N ALA A 115 -4.82 4.54 6.97
CA ALA A 115 -5.56 5.68 7.50
C ALA A 115 -5.45 5.77 9.03
N GLU A 116 -5.53 4.65 9.76
CA GLU A 116 -5.33 4.62 11.21
C GLU A 116 -3.91 5.05 11.61
N GLN A 117 -2.89 4.62 10.86
CA GLN A 117 -1.52 5.10 11.06
C GLN A 117 -1.45 6.62 10.94
N ALA A 118 -2.07 7.22 9.92
CA ALA A 118 -2.15 8.67 9.76
C ALA A 118 -2.91 9.36 10.91
N ARG A 119 -4.07 8.82 11.33
CA ARG A 119 -4.84 9.36 12.46
C ARG A 119 -4.04 9.35 13.76
N GLY A 120 -3.28 8.28 14.01
CA GLY A 120 -2.39 8.16 15.16
C GLY A 120 -1.29 9.24 15.19
N ILE A 121 -0.83 9.70 14.03
CA ILE A 121 0.11 10.83 13.93
C ILE A 121 -0.60 12.15 14.18
N ALA A 122 -1.73 12.40 13.50
CA ALA A 122 -2.49 13.65 13.65
C ALA A 122 -3.00 13.87 15.09
N GLY A 123 -3.38 12.79 15.79
CA GLY A 123 -3.83 12.84 17.18
C GLY A 123 -2.71 13.08 18.20
N ARG A 124 -1.45 12.79 17.87
CA ARG A 124 -0.27 13.10 18.71
C ARG A 124 0.22 14.53 18.56
N SER A 125 -0.20 15.24 17.52
CA SER A 125 0.15 16.64 17.27
C SER A 125 -0.83 17.65 17.88
N ARG A 126 -1.81 17.20 18.68
CA ARG A 126 -2.72 18.03 19.49
C ARG A 126 -2.36 17.92 20.96
#